data_AF-A0A2Z2P407-F1
#
_entry.id   AF-A0A2Z2P407-F1
#
_cell.length_a   1.000
_cell.length_b   1.000
_cell.length_c   1.000
_cell.angle_alpha   90.00
_cell.angle_beta   90.00
_cell.angle_gamma   90.00
#
_symmetry.space_group_name_H-M   'P 1'
#
loop_
_entity.id
_entity.type
_entity.pdbx_description
1 polymer ?
#
loop_
_entity_poly.entity_id
_entity_poly.type
_entity_poly.pdbx_seq_one_letter_code
_entity_poly.pdbx_strand_id
1 'polypeptide(L)'
;MHDTEPGPRAGPTGPVEDASPDPAAAMPGEDSTGFAALRDDVGALVEDARTYAEAEIAFQKTRASLAGKRGGRALVLLVLALVLLHIALIALAVGAVIALAPLVTIWGAIAIVVGVLLVGVVVLVMGAAADGRMVAAMFGSGEER
;
A
#
# COMPACT_ATOMS: atom_id res chain seq x y z
N MET A 1 -21.56 21.87 -55.77
CA MET A 1 -20.45 21.61 -56.70
C MET A 1 -20.29 22.85 -57.56
N HIS A 2 -19.08 23.41 -57.52
CA HIS A 2 -18.46 24.44 -58.37
C HIS A 2 -19.18 25.78 -58.58
N ASP A 3 -18.50 26.88 -58.25
CA ASP A 3 -17.89 27.71 -59.29
C ASP A 3 -16.85 28.70 -58.73
N THR A 4 -16.01 29.10 -59.67
CA THR A 4 -14.64 29.60 -59.59
C THR A 4 -14.58 31.14 -59.65
N GLU A 5 -13.45 31.71 -59.24
CA GLU A 5 -12.96 33.12 -59.29
C GLU A 5 -13.38 34.03 -60.47
N PRO A 6 -13.19 35.36 -60.32
CA PRO A 6 -12.09 36.00 -61.05
C PRO A 6 -11.32 37.11 -60.27
N GLY A 7 -9.99 37.17 -60.44
CA GLY A 7 -9.11 38.33 -60.10
C GLY A 7 -9.25 39.49 -61.11
N PRO A 8 -8.22 40.30 -61.43
CA PRO A 8 -7.07 40.84 -60.69
C PRO A 8 -7.04 42.41 -60.75
N ARG A 9 -6.18 43.10 -59.97
CA ARG A 9 -5.71 44.46 -60.33
C ARG A 9 -4.23 44.66 -59.99
N ALA A 10 -3.47 45.03 -61.01
CA ALA A 10 -2.04 45.37 -60.98
C ALA A 10 -1.77 46.74 -60.32
N GLY A 11 -0.55 46.90 -59.77
CA GLY A 11 -0.02 48.09 -59.06
C GLY A 11 0.21 49.33 -59.95
N PRO A 12 0.89 50.40 -59.45
CA PRO A 12 2.36 50.33 -59.35
C PRO A 12 3.07 51.20 -58.25
N THR A 13 4.28 50.74 -57.87
CA THR A 13 5.55 51.46 -57.60
C THR A 13 5.70 52.53 -56.50
N GLY A 14 6.59 52.22 -55.53
CA GLY A 14 7.32 53.14 -54.63
C GLY A 14 8.37 52.34 -53.82
N PRO A 15 9.49 52.93 -53.36
CA PRO A 15 10.82 52.31 -53.40
C PRO A 15 11.02 51.03 -52.59
N VAL A 16 11.75 50.10 -53.19
CA VAL A 16 12.46 48.99 -52.53
C VAL A 16 13.38 49.56 -51.46
N GLU A 17 12.96 49.49 -50.21
CA GLU A 17 13.84 49.64 -49.06
C GLU A 17 14.47 48.27 -48.81
N ASP A 18 15.65 48.09 -49.42
CA ASP A 18 16.61 47.05 -49.09
C ASP A 18 17.06 47.27 -47.64
N ALA A 19 16.26 46.78 -46.70
CA ALA A 19 16.66 46.59 -45.33
C ALA A 19 17.01 45.10 -45.16
N SER A 20 18.11 44.71 -45.80
CA SER A 20 18.91 43.58 -45.32
C SER A 20 19.05 43.70 -43.80
N PRO A 21 18.60 42.73 -42.99
CA PRO A 21 18.84 42.77 -41.56
C PRO A 21 20.34 42.68 -41.34
N ASP A 22 20.92 43.75 -40.82
CA ASP A 22 22.27 43.80 -40.31
C ASP A 22 22.50 42.63 -39.34
N PRO A 23 23.46 41.71 -39.59
CA PRO A 23 23.75 40.61 -38.68
C PRO A 23 24.47 41.05 -37.40
N ALA A 24 24.67 42.35 -37.18
CA ALA A 24 25.46 42.89 -36.07
C ALA A 24 24.67 43.30 -34.81
N ALA A 25 23.45 42.78 -34.60
CA ALA A 25 22.72 42.94 -33.33
C ALA A 25 22.46 41.61 -32.61
N ALA A 26 23.38 40.66 -32.72
CA ALA A 26 23.47 39.51 -31.82
C ALA A 26 24.59 39.77 -30.80
N MET A 27 24.26 40.54 -29.76
CA MET A 27 24.95 40.44 -28.47
C MET A 27 23.93 39.85 -27.51
N PRO A 28 23.92 38.52 -27.33
CA PRO A 28 23.06 37.90 -26.35
C PRO A 28 23.56 38.31 -24.97
N GLY A 29 22.69 38.88 -24.15
CA GLY A 29 22.83 38.72 -22.70
C GLY A 29 22.54 37.26 -22.36
N GLU A 30 23.46 36.37 -22.72
CA GLU A 30 23.27 34.91 -22.75
C GLU A 30 23.32 34.27 -21.35
N ASP A 31 23.78 35.01 -20.34
CA ASP A 31 24.20 34.38 -19.08
C ASP A 31 23.10 34.41 -18.01
N SER A 32 22.21 35.42 -18.03
CA SER A 32 21.14 35.55 -17.03
C SER A 32 19.86 34.79 -17.40
N THR A 33 19.58 34.64 -18.70
CA THR A 33 18.35 33.99 -19.21
C THR A 33 18.46 32.48 -19.15
N GLY A 34 19.63 31.92 -19.50
CA GLY A 34 19.88 30.48 -19.41
C GLY A 34 19.85 29.96 -17.97
N PHE A 35 20.41 30.72 -17.01
CA PHE A 35 20.41 30.32 -15.61
C PHE A 35 19.00 30.41 -14.97
N ALA A 36 18.17 31.35 -15.42
CA ALA A 36 16.77 31.44 -15.01
C ALA A 36 15.94 30.27 -15.57
N ALA A 37 16.10 29.94 -16.85
CA ALA A 37 15.43 28.80 -17.48
C ALA A 37 15.80 27.46 -16.82
N LEU A 38 17.09 27.25 -16.51
CA LEU A 38 17.54 26.05 -15.78
C LEU A 38 16.99 25.98 -14.36
N ARG A 39 16.82 27.13 -13.68
CA ARG A 39 16.16 27.16 -12.37
C ARG A 39 14.68 26.82 -12.48
N ASP A 40 14.00 27.30 -13.52
CA ASP A 40 12.60 26.98 -13.77
C ASP A 40 12.42 25.49 -14.11
N ASP A 41 13.31 24.92 -14.92
CA ASP A 41 13.32 23.48 -15.23
C ASP A 41 13.58 22.62 -13.99
N VAL A 42 14.53 23.02 -13.13
CA VAL A 42 14.78 22.35 -11.85
C VAL A 42 13.57 22.49 -10.93
N GLY A 43 12.91 23.66 -10.91
CA GLY A 43 11.68 23.88 -10.17
C GLY A 43 10.56 22.96 -10.63
N ALA A 44 10.39 22.81 -11.94
CA ALA A 44 9.42 21.90 -12.55
C ALA A 44 9.72 20.43 -12.21
N LEU A 45 10.99 20.00 -12.28
CA LEU A 45 11.42 18.65 -11.89
C LEU A 45 11.18 18.37 -10.39
N VAL A 46 11.37 19.36 -9.54
CA VAL A 46 11.10 19.25 -8.09
C VAL A 46 9.60 19.12 -7.84
N GLU A 47 8.78 19.90 -8.54
CA GLU A 47 7.32 19.82 -8.41
C GLU A 47 6.77 18.49 -8.95
N ASP A 48 7.32 17.99 -10.06
CA ASP A 48 6.97 16.68 -10.61
C ASP A 48 7.41 15.55 -9.67
N ALA A 49 8.60 15.62 -9.07
CA ALA A 49 9.07 14.64 -8.08
C ALA A 49 8.21 14.65 -6.81
N ARG A 50 7.77 15.83 -6.36
CA ARG A 50 6.87 16.00 -5.22
C ARG A 50 5.51 15.37 -5.52
N THR A 51 4.96 15.65 -6.69
CA THR A 51 3.69 15.10 -7.17
C THR A 51 3.75 13.58 -7.28
N TYR A 52 4.86 13.03 -7.78
CA TYR A 52 5.09 11.58 -7.84
C TYR A 52 5.19 10.95 -6.44
N ALA A 53 5.90 11.58 -5.51
CA ALA A 53 6.00 11.10 -4.13
C ALA A 53 4.65 11.12 -3.41
N GLU A 54 3.84 12.17 -3.60
CA GLU A 54 2.49 12.27 -3.03
C GLU A 54 1.56 11.19 -3.60
N ALA A 55 1.68 10.88 -4.89
CA ALA A 55 0.91 9.81 -5.53
C ALA A 55 1.25 8.42 -4.96
N GLU A 56 2.54 8.11 -4.75
CA GLU A 56 2.97 6.82 -4.18
C GLU A 56 2.53 6.67 -2.71
N ILE A 57 2.64 7.75 -1.92
CA ILE A 57 2.13 7.79 -0.53
C ILE A 57 0.62 7.55 -0.49
N ALA A 58 -0.14 8.18 -1.39
CA ALA A 58 -1.59 7.98 -1.48
C ALA A 58 -1.96 6.54 -1.89
N PHE A 59 -1.16 5.91 -2.76
CA PHE A 59 -1.37 4.54 -3.20
C PHE A 59 -1.11 3.52 -2.08
N GLN A 60 -0.02 3.72 -1.32
CA GLN A 60 0.30 2.88 -0.16
C GLN A 60 -0.66 3.11 1.00
N LYS A 61 -1.10 4.36 1.24
CA LYS A 61 -2.15 4.70 2.22
C LYS A 61 -3.47 4.01 1.89
N THR A 62 -3.82 3.90 0.61
CA THR A 62 -5.04 3.20 0.17
C THR A 62 -4.93 1.69 0.38
N ARG A 63 -3.77 1.07 0.07
CA ARG A 63 -3.52 -0.35 0.40
C ARG A 63 -3.56 -0.62 1.90
N ALA A 64 -2.92 0.22 2.70
CA ALA A 64 -2.92 0.12 4.16
C ALA A 64 -4.32 0.33 4.77
N SER A 65 -5.10 1.28 4.24
CA SER A 65 -6.49 1.55 4.66
C SER A 65 -7.43 0.39 4.32
N LEU A 66 -7.33 -0.17 3.10
CA LEU A 66 -8.14 -1.31 2.67
C LEU A 66 -7.79 -2.60 3.43
N ALA A 67 -6.50 -2.82 3.72
CA ALA A 67 -6.05 -3.89 4.60
C ALA A 67 -6.51 -3.65 6.04
N GLY A 68 -6.44 -2.42 6.54
CA GLY A 68 -6.82 -2.03 7.90
C GLY A 68 -8.32 -2.18 8.19
N LYS A 69 -9.20 -1.84 7.24
CA LYS A 69 -10.66 -2.01 7.42
C LYS A 69 -11.07 -3.48 7.51
N ARG A 70 -10.47 -4.35 6.67
CA ARG A 70 -10.70 -5.80 6.75
C ARG A 70 -10.04 -6.40 7.98
N GLY A 71 -8.84 -5.93 8.32
CA GLY A 71 -8.10 -6.30 9.53
C GLY A 71 -8.86 -5.96 10.81
N GLY A 72 -9.47 -4.77 10.89
CA GLY A 72 -10.26 -4.36 12.05
C GLY A 72 -11.48 -5.25 12.28
N ARG A 73 -12.26 -5.56 11.23
CA ARG A 73 -13.40 -6.50 11.36
C ARG A 73 -12.93 -7.92 11.68
N ALA A 74 -11.84 -8.39 11.07
CA ALA A 74 -11.25 -9.69 11.39
C ALA A 74 -10.77 -9.76 12.84
N LEU A 75 -10.18 -8.68 13.37
CA LEU A 75 -9.73 -8.60 14.76
C LEU A 75 -10.91 -8.64 15.73
N VAL A 76 -11.98 -7.90 15.47
CA VAL A 76 -13.20 -7.93 16.30
C VAL A 76 -13.80 -9.34 16.31
N LEU A 77 -13.92 -9.99 15.15
CA LEU A 77 -14.41 -11.37 15.05
C LEU A 77 -13.48 -12.36 15.76
N LEU A 78 -12.17 -12.19 15.66
CA LEU A 78 -11.18 -13.02 16.36
C LEU A 78 -11.34 -12.89 17.87
N VAL A 79 -11.43 -11.66 18.39
CA VAL A 79 -11.64 -11.41 19.83
C VAL A 79 -12.94 -12.05 20.29
N LEU A 80 -14.03 -11.84 19.55
CA LEU A 80 -15.33 -12.45 19.88
C LEU A 80 -15.26 -13.98 19.87
N ALA A 81 -14.60 -14.57 18.87
CA ALA A 81 -14.39 -16.01 18.79
C ALA A 81 -13.57 -16.54 19.97
N LEU A 82 -12.51 -15.85 20.40
CA LEU A 82 -11.69 -16.24 21.54
C LEU A 82 -12.47 -16.18 22.86
N VAL A 83 -13.31 -15.14 23.05
CA VAL A 83 -14.19 -15.04 24.23
C VAL A 83 -15.20 -16.18 24.26
N LEU A 84 -15.88 -16.45 23.14
CA LEU A 84 -16.83 -17.55 23.04
C LEU A 84 -16.16 -18.92 23.24
N LEU A 85 -14.98 -19.12 22.65
CA LEU A 85 -14.18 -20.33 22.84
C LEU A 85 -13.82 -20.52 24.31
N HIS A 86 -13.41 -19.45 25.01
CA HIS A 86 -13.07 -19.52 26.43
C HIS A 86 -14.28 -19.95 27.29
N ILE A 87 -15.44 -19.34 27.06
CA ILE A 87 -16.68 -19.71 27.76
C ILE A 87 -17.05 -21.17 27.46
N ALA A 88 -16.94 -21.59 26.19
CA ALA A 88 -17.20 -22.96 25.77
C ALA A 88 -16.25 -23.96 26.45
N LEU A 89 -14.96 -23.65 26.58
CA LEU A 89 -13.99 -24.50 27.27
C LEU A 89 -14.31 -24.66 28.76
N ILE A 90 -14.74 -23.59 29.43
CA ILE A 90 -15.18 -23.66 30.83
C ILE A 90 -16.43 -24.55 30.94
N ALA A 91 -17.44 -24.32 30.11
CA ALA A 91 -18.66 -25.11 30.12
C ALA A 91 -18.39 -26.59 29.81
N LEU A 92 -17.50 -26.88 28.85
CA LEU A 92 -17.04 -28.22 28.52
C LEU A 92 -16.34 -28.88 29.70
N ALA A 93 -15.41 -28.18 30.37
CA ALA A 93 -14.70 -28.71 31.52
C ALA A 93 -15.65 -29.04 32.68
N VAL A 94 -16.57 -28.12 33.01
CA VAL A 94 -17.57 -28.34 34.06
C VAL A 94 -18.49 -29.51 33.71
N GLY A 95 -19.02 -29.55 32.49
CA GLY A 95 -19.88 -30.63 32.01
C GLY A 95 -19.18 -31.98 32.01
N ALA A 96 -17.92 -32.03 31.57
CA ALA A 96 -17.11 -33.25 31.55
C ALA A 96 -16.86 -33.78 32.96
N VAL A 97 -16.52 -32.91 33.92
CA VAL A 97 -16.33 -33.32 35.32
C VAL A 97 -17.62 -33.90 35.91
N ILE A 98 -18.78 -33.25 35.69
CA ILE A 98 -20.07 -33.75 36.17
C ILE A 98 -20.41 -35.12 35.53
N ALA A 99 -20.12 -35.29 34.24
CA ALA A 99 -20.37 -36.54 33.52
C ALA A 99 -19.45 -37.69 33.96
N LEU A 100 -18.18 -37.41 34.26
CA LEU A 100 -17.20 -38.42 34.68
C LEU A 100 -17.24 -38.76 36.18
N ALA A 101 -17.67 -37.82 37.02
CA ALA A 101 -17.72 -38.01 38.47
C ALA A 101 -18.37 -39.34 38.92
N PRO A 102 -19.50 -39.82 38.34
CA PRO A 102 -20.10 -41.09 38.75
C PRO A 102 -19.29 -42.33 38.34
N LEU A 103 -18.35 -42.24 37.39
CA LEU A 103 -17.56 -43.37 36.93
C LEU A 103 -16.21 -43.50 37.66
N VAL A 104 -15.54 -42.37 37.92
CA VAL A 104 -14.13 -42.36 38.37
C VAL A 104 -13.90 -41.57 39.65
N THR A 105 -14.97 -41.16 40.34
CA THR A 105 -14.97 -40.20 41.47
C THR A 105 -14.61 -38.78 41.06
N ILE A 106 -14.93 -37.80 41.94
CA ILE A 106 -14.69 -36.37 41.68
C ILE A 106 -13.21 -36.05 41.43
N TRP A 107 -12.30 -36.64 42.21
CA TRP A 107 -10.86 -36.41 42.11
C TRP A 107 -10.29 -37.01 40.81
N GLY A 108 -10.73 -38.22 40.46
CA GLY A 108 -10.35 -38.86 39.21
C GLY A 108 -10.83 -38.09 37.98
N ALA A 109 -12.07 -37.59 38.02
CA ALA A 109 -12.63 -36.79 36.93
C ALA A 109 -11.84 -35.49 36.69
N ILE A 110 -11.49 -34.77 37.76
CA ILE A 110 -10.69 -33.54 37.66
C ILE A 110 -9.31 -33.85 37.07
N ALA A 111 -8.62 -34.87 37.58
CA ALA A 111 -7.28 -35.25 37.10
C ALA A 111 -7.29 -35.59 35.60
N ILE A 112 -8.29 -36.34 35.14
CA ILE A 112 -8.44 -36.71 33.72
C ILE A 112 -8.69 -35.48 32.86
N VAL A 113 -9.68 -34.64 33.21
CA VAL A 113 -10.06 -33.46 32.42
C VAL A 113 -8.89 -32.47 32.31
N VAL A 114 -8.21 -32.20 33.43
CA VAL A 114 -7.02 -31.34 33.45
C VAL A 114 -5.90 -31.95 32.61
N GLY A 115 -5.64 -33.25 32.75
CA GLY A 115 -4.63 -33.95 31.98
C GLY A 115 -4.87 -33.84 30.47
N VAL A 116 -6.09 -34.07 30.02
CA VAL A 116 -6.48 -33.95 28.59
C VAL A 116 -6.33 -32.51 28.09
N LEU A 117 -6.79 -31.52 28.86
CA LEU A 117 -6.63 -30.10 28.48
C LEU A 117 -5.16 -29.69 28.37
N LEU A 118 -4.30 -30.12 29.29
CA LEU A 118 -2.87 -29.84 29.25
C LEU A 118 -2.19 -30.48 28.03
N VAL A 119 -2.51 -31.74 27.72
CA VAL A 119 -2.02 -32.39 26.49
C VAL A 119 -2.48 -31.61 25.25
N GLY A 120 -3.75 -31.19 25.22
CA GLY A 120 -4.28 -30.33 24.17
C GLY A 120 -3.49 -29.03 24.02
N VAL A 121 -3.19 -28.33 25.11
CA VAL A 121 -2.37 -27.10 25.12
C VAL A 121 -0.98 -27.37 24.52
N VAL A 122 -0.31 -28.44 24.94
CA VAL A 122 1.02 -28.79 24.40
C VAL A 122 0.96 -29.01 22.88
N VAL A 123 -0.02 -29.77 22.40
CA VAL A 123 -0.20 -30.02 20.95
C VAL A 123 -0.45 -28.72 20.19
N LEU A 124 -1.34 -27.85 20.70
CA LEU A 124 -1.64 -26.55 20.08
C LEU A 124 -0.41 -25.65 20.03
N VAL A 125 0.36 -25.57 21.12
CA VAL A 125 1.59 -24.75 21.19
C VAL A 125 2.64 -25.27 20.20
N MET A 126 2.81 -26.59 20.10
CA MET A 126 3.74 -27.19 19.14
C MET A 126 3.35 -26.90 17.69
N GLY A 127 2.06 -27.00 17.36
CA GLY A 127 1.53 -26.64 16.05
C GLY A 127 1.74 -25.17 15.72
N ALA A 128 1.33 -24.27 16.61
CA ALA A 128 1.51 -22.82 16.44
C ALA A 128 2.99 -22.42 16.29
N ALA A 129 3.89 -23.07 17.03
CA ALA A 129 5.33 -22.84 16.91
C ALA A 129 5.89 -23.33 15.57
N ALA A 130 5.37 -24.44 15.03
CA ALA A 130 5.76 -24.95 13.71
C ALA A 130 5.33 -24.00 12.60
N ASP A 131 4.07 -23.54 12.63
CA ASP A 131 3.54 -22.59 11.65
C ASP A 131 4.25 -21.23 11.74
N GLY A 132 4.50 -20.74 12.95
CA GLY A 132 5.23 -19.49 13.17
C GLY A 132 6.66 -19.52 12.62
N ARG A 133 7.37 -20.66 12.76
CA ARG A 133 8.70 -20.84 12.15
C ARG A 133 8.64 -20.84 10.63
N MET A 134 7.62 -21.44 10.03
CA MET A 134 7.46 -21.47 8.57
C MET A 134 7.19 -20.07 8.00
N VAL A 135 6.31 -19.31 8.66
CA VAL A 135 6.04 -17.91 8.29
C VAL A 135 7.30 -17.07 8.44
N ALA A 136 8.04 -17.20 9.55
CA ALA A 136 9.31 -16.50 9.75
C ALA A 136 10.35 -16.86 8.67
N ALA A 137 10.44 -18.14 8.27
CA ALA A 137 11.36 -18.58 7.21
C ALA A 137 11.04 -17.97 5.84
N MET A 138 9.75 -17.79 5.52
CA MET A 138 9.31 -17.16 4.27
C MET A 138 9.69 -15.67 4.19
N PHE A 139 9.77 -14.98 5.32
CA PHE A 139 10.16 -13.56 5.37
C PHE A 139 11.66 -13.36 5.59
N GLY A 140 12.36 -14.32 6.19
CA GLY A 140 13.81 -14.25 6.46
C GLY A 140 14.70 -14.60 5.27
N SER A 141 14.20 -15.31 4.25
CA SER A 141 14.97 -15.71 3.07
C SER A 141 15.21 -14.60 2.03
N GLY A 142 14.82 -13.35 2.32
CA GLY A 142 14.88 -12.22 1.40
C GLY A 142 16.09 -11.29 1.56
N GLU A 143 16.91 -11.45 2.60
CA GLU A 143 17.93 -10.45 3.00
C GLU A 143 19.37 -10.77 2.54
N GLU A 144 19.58 -11.80 1.71
CA GLU A 144 20.92 -12.23 1.24
C GLU A 144 21.17 -12.04 -0.26
N ARG A 145 20.69 -10.97 -0.91
CA ARG A 145 21.08 -10.67 -2.30
C ARG A 145 21.43 -9.22 -2.56
#